data_AF-A0A1D6LB99-F1
#
_entry.id   AF-A0A1D6LB99-F1
#
_cell.length_a   1.000
_cell.length_b   1.000
_cell.length_c   1.000
_cell.angle_alpha   90.00
_cell.angle_beta   90.00
_cell.angle_gamma   90.00
#
_symmetry.space_group_name_H-M   'P 1'
#
loop_
_entity.id
_entity.type
_entity.pdbx_description
1 polymer ?
#
loop_
_entity_poly.entity_id
_entity_poly.type
_entity_poly.pdbx_seq_one_letter_code
_entity_poly.pdbx_strand_id
1 'polypeptide(L)'
;MPACEDDFFEYLRSIDCSDVEVYAIPEGYAVFPKVPLMRIEGPVAVVQLLETPFLSLVNYASLVTTNAARHRLVAGKSKNLLEFGLRRAQGPDGGISASRYCYMGGFDATSNVAAGRLFGIPIRGTHSHAFVSSFMGLDEITDKTLTSSDGSNTCEDFISLVQNWLIRIQDSSSLHGTFGETSQSELAAFTSYALAFPNSFLALVDTYDVMRSGVPNFCAVALALNDMG
;
A
#
# COMPACT_ATOMS: atom_id res chain seq x y z
N MET A 1 16.98 20.74 35.42
CA MET A 1 16.53 22.03 35.97
C MET A 1 17.05 22.14 37.40
N PRO A 2 18.25 22.69 37.62
CA PRO A 2 18.87 22.70 38.96
C PRO A 2 18.24 23.70 39.95
N ALA A 3 17.24 24.50 39.53
CA ALA A 3 16.61 25.54 40.34
C ALA A 3 15.11 25.30 40.61
N CYS A 4 14.59 24.10 40.31
CA CYS A 4 13.18 23.77 40.55
C CYS A 4 13.03 23.06 41.89
N GLU A 5 11.94 23.30 42.60
CA GLU A 5 11.65 22.71 43.91
C GLU A 5 11.38 21.19 43.79
N ASP A 6 11.80 20.41 44.79
CA ASP A 6 11.60 18.94 44.79
C ASP A 6 10.12 18.55 44.70
N ASP A 7 9.25 19.34 45.33
CA ASP A 7 7.79 19.17 45.31
C ASP A 7 7.21 19.23 43.88
N PHE A 8 7.81 20.02 42.99
CA PHE A 8 7.39 20.08 41.58
C PHE A 8 7.67 18.75 40.86
N PHE A 9 8.81 18.12 41.13
CA PHE A 9 9.12 16.81 40.54
C PHE A 9 8.25 15.70 41.14
N GLU A 10 7.83 15.83 42.40
CA GLU A 10 6.84 14.93 42.99
C GLU A 10 5.47 15.09 42.31
N TYR A 11 5.04 16.33 42.09
CA TYR A 11 3.82 16.64 41.33
C TYR A 11 3.87 16.06 39.90
N LEU A 12 4.99 16.22 39.17
CA LEU A 12 5.13 15.65 37.83
C LEU A 12 5.12 14.11 37.82
N ARG A 13 5.53 13.47 38.91
CA ARG A 13 5.49 12.00 39.05
C ARG A 13 4.09 11.49 39.39
N SER A 14 3.26 12.31 40.03
CA SER A 14 1.88 11.96 40.39
C SER A 14 0.84 12.40 39.35
N ILE A 15 1.21 13.22 38.37
CA ILE A 15 0.28 13.73 37.37
C ILE A 15 -0.32 12.59 36.53
N ASP A 16 -1.63 12.61 36.37
CA ASP A 16 -2.37 11.72 35.48
C ASP A 16 -3.53 12.47 34.81
N CYS A 17 -4.31 11.77 33.99
CA CYS A 17 -5.47 12.32 33.29
C CYS A 17 -6.80 11.88 33.91
N SER A 18 -6.82 11.45 35.18
CA SER A 18 -8.01 10.87 35.81
C SER A 18 -9.16 11.87 35.99
N ASP A 19 -8.83 13.12 36.32
CA ASP A 19 -9.77 14.24 36.47
C ASP A 19 -9.99 15.04 35.16
N VAL A 20 -9.66 14.46 34.00
CA VAL A 20 -9.83 15.10 32.69
C VAL A 20 -11.07 14.56 31.99
N GLU A 21 -11.99 15.46 31.65
CA GLU A 21 -13.16 15.16 30.82
C GLU A 21 -12.95 15.63 29.38
N VAL A 22 -13.29 14.78 28.41
CA VAL A 22 -13.14 15.08 26.97
C VAL A 22 -14.49 14.96 26.28
N TYR A 23 -14.92 16.04 25.66
CA TYR A 23 -16.10 16.12 24.81
C TYR A 23 -15.63 16.33 23.37
N ALA A 24 -16.00 15.46 22.43
CA ALA A 24 -15.53 15.54 21.05
C ALA A 24 -16.62 15.19 20.03
N ILE A 25 -16.51 15.77 18.85
CA ILE A 25 -17.30 15.35 17.69
C ILE A 25 -16.86 13.93 17.31
N PRO A 26 -17.79 12.98 17.06
CA PRO A 26 -17.42 11.64 16.61
C PRO A 26 -16.62 11.65 15.31
N GLU A 27 -15.70 10.70 15.15
CA GLU A 27 -14.91 10.57 13.91
C GLU A 27 -15.82 10.35 12.68
N GLY A 28 -15.38 10.86 11.52
CA GLY A 28 -16.10 10.75 10.24
C GLY A 28 -17.12 11.87 9.98
N TYR A 29 -17.39 12.74 10.94
CA TYR A 29 -18.25 13.92 10.75
C TYR A 29 -17.49 15.07 10.07
N ALA A 30 -18.20 15.83 9.25
CA ALA A 30 -17.68 17.08 8.71
C ALA A 30 -17.66 18.17 9.79
N VAL A 31 -16.53 18.86 9.89
CA VAL A 31 -16.32 19.98 10.82
C VAL A 31 -16.01 21.25 10.04
N PHE A 32 -16.32 22.41 10.62
CA PHE A 32 -16.17 23.71 9.97
C PHE A 32 -15.32 24.66 10.80
N PRO A 33 -14.68 25.66 10.17
CA PRO A 33 -13.89 26.65 10.89
C PRO A 33 -14.72 27.34 11.97
N LYS A 34 -14.07 27.62 13.11
CA LYS A 34 -14.66 28.30 14.29
C LYS A 34 -15.73 27.50 15.04
N VAL A 35 -15.86 26.19 14.77
CA VAL A 35 -16.64 25.26 15.58
C VAL A 35 -15.66 24.41 16.40
N PRO A 36 -15.84 24.27 17.73
CA PRO A 36 -14.97 23.42 18.54
C PRO A 36 -15.12 21.95 18.12
N LEU A 37 -14.01 21.33 17.71
CA LEU A 37 -13.94 19.88 17.48
C LEU A 37 -13.95 19.09 18.78
N MET A 38 -13.28 19.63 19.78
CA MET A 38 -13.06 18.99 21.08
C MET A 38 -13.07 20.07 22.16
N ARG A 39 -13.60 19.73 23.34
CA ARG A 39 -13.54 20.50 24.57
C ARG A 39 -12.97 19.60 25.66
N ILE A 40 -11.96 20.12 26.35
CA ILE A 40 -11.23 19.40 27.41
C ILE A 40 -11.42 20.20 28.70
N GLU A 41 -11.90 19.54 29.75
CA GLU A 41 -12.16 20.13 31.06
C GLU A 41 -11.36 19.37 32.12
N GLY A 42 -10.77 20.07 33.09
CA GLY A 42 -9.94 19.45 34.12
C GLY A 42 -8.93 20.43 34.75
N PRO A 43 -7.98 19.92 35.57
CA PRO A 43 -6.95 20.73 36.20
C PRO A 43 -6.08 21.45 35.16
N VAL A 44 -5.94 22.78 35.32
CA VAL A 44 -5.29 23.66 34.33
C VAL A 44 -3.91 23.17 33.88
N ALA A 45 -3.09 22.70 34.82
CA ALA A 45 -1.74 22.23 34.52
C ALA A 45 -1.75 20.95 33.66
N VAL A 46 -2.72 20.06 33.84
CA VAL A 46 -2.86 18.81 33.07
C VAL A 46 -3.38 19.11 31.67
N VAL A 47 -4.50 19.84 31.58
CA VAL A 47 -5.15 20.13 30.28
C VAL A 47 -4.26 20.98 29.37
N GLN A 48 -3.42 21.85 29.96
CA GLN A 48 -2.44 22.64 29.22
C GLN A 48 -1.32 21.76 28.62
N LEU A 49 -0.86 20.72 29.33
CA LEU A 49 0.12 19.77 28.79
C LEU A 49 -0.46 18.94 27.64
N LEU A 50 -1.78 18.71 27.65
CA LEU A 50 -2.47 17.95 26.61
C LEU A 50 -2.69 18.74 25.30
N GLU A 51 -2.50 20.06 25.29
CA GLU A 51 -2.67 20.90 24.09
C GLU A 51 -1.80 20.40 22.92
N THR A 52 -0.51 20.21 23.16
CA THR A 52 0.44 19.80 22.11
C THR A 52 0.12 18.43 21.50
N PRO A 53 -0.08 17.34 22.29
CA PRO A 53 -0.41 16.05 21.71
C PRO A 53 -1.77 16.06 21.00
N PHE A 54 -2.80 16.72 21.53
CA PHE A 54 -4.08 16.80 20.84
C PHE A 54 -4.00 17.58 19.53
N LEU A 55 -3.30 18.71 19.50
CA LEU A 55 -3.07 19.45 18.26
C LEU A 55 -2.34 18.59 17.22
N SER A 56 -1.32 17.83 17.62
CA SER A 56 -0.58 16.96 16.71
C SER A 56 -1.48 15.85 16.13
N LEU A 57 -2.19 15.13 16.99
CA LEU A 57 -3.02 13.99 16.60
C LEU A 57 -4.23 14.42 15.76
N VAL A 58 -4.98 15.42 16.21
CA VAL A 58 -6.24 15.83 15.58
C VAL A 58 -5.99 16.56 14.26
N ASN A 59 -4.98 17.44 14.19
CA ASN A 59 -4.69 18.16 12.93
C ASN A 59 -4.23 17.19 11.85
N TYR A 60 -3.32 16.26 12.16
CA TYR A 60 -2.85 15.29 11.18
C TYR A 60 -3.98 14.37 10.70
N ALA A 61 -4.75 13.80 11.63
CA ALA A 61 -5.88 12.93 11.31
C ALA A 61 -6.91 13.61 10.40
N SER A 62 -7.32 14.83 10.77
CA SER A 62 -8.32 15.59 10.03
C SER A 62 -7.82 16.00 8.65
N LEU A 63 -6.55 16.41 8.53
CA LEU A 63 -5.92 16.77 7.26
C LEU A 63 -5.90 15.60 6.29
N VAL A 64 -5.40 14.44 6.74
CA VAL A 64 -5.30 13.23 5.91
C VAL A 64 -6.69 12.75 5.49
N THR A 65 -7.64 12.67 6.43
CA THR A 65 -9.02 12.25 6.15
C THR A 65 -9.68 13.18 5.13
N THR A 66 -9.52 14.50 5.30
CA THR A 66 -10.10 15.50 4.39
C THR A 66 -9.48 15.38 3.00
N ASN A 67 -8.16 15.20 2.91
CA ASN A 67 -7.51 15.04 1.61
C ASN A 67 -7.95 13.76 0.90
N ALA A 68 -8.05 12.65 1.64
CA ALA A 68 -8.57 11.39 1.12
C ALA A 68 -10.02 11.52 0.62
N ALA A 69 -10.88 12.22 1.36
CA ALA A 69 -12.25 12.52 0.95
C ALA A 69 -12.31 13.35 -0.34
N ARG A 70 -11.39 14.33 -0.50
CA ARG A 70 -11.27 15.10 -1.76
C ARG A 70 -10.86 14.21 -2.93
N HIS A 71 -9.92 13.28 -2.74
CA HIS A 71 -9.55 12.31 -3.77
C HIS A 71 -10.72 11.38 -4.13
N ARG A 72 -11.45 10.87 -3.13
CA ARG A 72 -12.66 10.08 -3.35
C ARG A 72 -13.73 10.85 -4.13
N LEU A 73 -13.94 12.12 -3.80
CA LEU A 73 -14.90 12.96 -4.51
C LEU A 73 -14.56 13.10 -5.99
N VAL A 74 -13.28 13.30 -6.32
CA VAL A 74 -12.81 13.46 -7.71
C VAL A 74 -12.81 12.13 -8.46
N ALA A 75 -12.36 11.05 -7.84
CA ALA A 75 -12.29 9.72 -8.47
C ALA A 75 -13.67 9.07 -8.67
N GLY A 76 -14.66 9.48 -7.87
CA GLY A 76 -15.99 8.87 -7.85
C GLY A 76 -16.05 7.54 -7.09
N LYS A 77 -17.25 6.98 -6.96
CA LYS A 77 -17.50 5.73 -6.20
C LYS A 77 -17.16 4.45 -6.97
N SER A 78 -16.99 4.53 -8.29
CA SER A 78 -16.78 3.35 -9.15
C SER A 78 -15.33 2.90 -9.25
N LYS A 79 -14.38 3.71 -8.77
CA LYS A 79 -12.95 3.43 -8.85
C LYS A 79 -12.42 2.95 -7.50
N ASN A 80 -11.55 1.95 -7.54
CA ASN A 80 -10.82 1.51 -6.36
C ASN A 80 -9.66 2.46 -6.08
N LEU A 81 -9.61 3.02 -4.88
CA LEU A 81 -8.55 3.89 -4.38
C LEU A 81 -7.70 3.13 -3.37
N LEU A 82 -6.39 3.08 -3.61
CA LEU A 82 -5.43 2.36 -2.79
C LEU A 82 -4.43 3.35 -2.17
N GLU A 83 -4.18 3.22 -0.87
CA GLU A 83 -3.24 4.05 -0.13
C GLU A 83 -1.86 3.37 -0.08
N PHE A 84 -0.88 3.89 -0.82
CA PHE A 84 0.51 3.39 -0.90
C PHE A 84 1.56 4.43 -0.47
N GLY A 85 1.19 5.34 0.43
CA GLY A 85 1.99 6.45 0.94
C GLY A 85 2.96 6.08 2.07
N LEU A 86 2.91 4.85 2.60
CA LEU A 86 3.70 4.38 3.75
C LEU A 86 5.19 4.79 3.68
N ARG A 87 5.82 4.64 2.52
CA ARG A 87 7.26 4.92 2.32
C ARG A 87 7.66 6.40 2.45
N ARG A 88 6.68 7.31 2.53
CA ARG A 88 6.88 8.77 2.69
C ARG A 88 6.15 9.32 3.93
N ALA A 89 5.50 8.45 4.69
CA ALA A 89 4.82 8.86 5.91
C ALA A 89 5.85 9.24 6.98
N GLN A 90 5.50 10.23 7.80
CA GLN A 90 6.45 10.86 8.72
C GLN A 90 6.50 10.12 10.07
N GLY A 91 7.71 9.72 10.48
CA GLY A 91 7.94 9.10 11.78
C GLY A 91 7.37 7.68 11.90
N PRO A 92 7.48 7.07 13.09
CA PRO A 92 7.06 5.68 13.32
C PRO A 92 5.54 5.48 13.20
N ASP A 93 4.73 6.42 13.69
CA ASP A 93 3.26 6.29 13.71
C ASP A 93 2.57 6.90 12.49
N GLY A 94 3.27 7.74 11.70
CA GLY A 94 2.67 8.45 10.58
C GLY A 94 2.15 7.50 9.50
N GLY A 95 2.85 6.39 9.26
CA GLY A 95 2.42 5.39 8.28
C GLY A 95 1.09 4.73 8.67
N ILE A 96 0.95 4.32 9.93
CA ILE A 96 -0.25 3.66 10.45
C ILE A 96 -1.42 4.64 10.50
N SER A 97 -1.17 5.85 10.99
CA SER A 97 -2.17 6.92 11.07
C SER A 97 -2.65 7.33 9.68
N ALA A 98 -1.75 7.52 8.72
CA ALA A 98 -2.10 7.86 7.34
C ALA A 98 -3.03 6.82 6.73
N SER A 99 -2.68 5.54 6.83
CA SER A 99 -3.48 4.45 6.29
C SER A 99 -4.88 4.40 6.90
N ARG A 100 -5.00 4.56 8.23
CA ARG A 100 -6.30 4.60 8.94
C ARG A 100 -7.18 5.73 8.44
N TYR A 101 -6.64 6.95 8.40
CA TYR A 101 -7.42 8.14 8.07
C TYR A 101 -7.69 8.28 6.56
N CYS A 102 -6.82 7.75 5.70
CA CYS A 102 -7.13 7.60 4.27
C CYS A 102 -8.32 6.65 4.04
N TYR A 103 -8.34 5.52 4.74
CA TYR A 103 -9.45 4.56 4.67
C TYR A 103 -10.76 5.20 5.16
N MET A 104 -10.72 5.91 6.28
CA MET A 104 -11.87 6.69 6.78
C MET A 104 -12.35 7.74 5.79
N GLY A 105 -11.42 8.43 5.11
CA GLY A 105 -11.74 9.40 4.06
C GLY A 105 -12.30 8.77 2.77
N GLY A 106 -12.34 7.44 2.69
CA GLY A 106 -13.01 6.70 1.63
C GLY A 106 -12.07 5.99 0.66
N PHE A 107 -10.80 5.76 1.00
CA PHE A 107 -9.96 4.80 0.25
C PHE A 107 -10.42 3.36 0.56
N ASP A 108 -10.16 2.43 -0.36
CA ASP A 108 -10.68 1.05 -0.27
C ASP A 108 -9.70 0.06 0.36
N ALA A 109 -8.39 0.33 0.29
CA ALA A 109 -7.34 -0.52 0.85
C ALA A 109 -6.01 0.21 1.05
N THR A 110 -5.08 -0.40 1.76
CA THR A 110 -3.71 0.09 2.00
C THR A 110 -2.65 -0.98 1.75
N SER A 111 -1.41 -0.58 1.46
CA SER A 111 -0.25 -1.48 1.51
C SER A 111 0.28 -1.73 2.93
N ASN A 112 -0.19 -0.99 3.93
CA ASN A 112 0.32 -1.06 5.29
C ASN A 112 -0.28 -2.23 6.07
N VAL A 113 0.48 -3.31 6.20
CA VAL A 113 0.07 -4.53 6.90
C VAL A 113 -0.20 -4.29 8.39
N ALA A 114 0.53 -3.37 9.04
CA ALA A 114 0.30 -3.04 10.44
C ALA A 114 -1.06 -2.36 10.64
N ALA A 115 -1.43 -1.44 9.74
CA ALA A 115 -2.75 -0.82 9.76
C ALA A 115 -3.87 -1.84 9.45
N GLY A 116 -3.64 -2.76 8.52
CA GLY A 116 -4.56 -3.86 8.26
C GLY A 116 -4.78 -4.75 9.49
N ARG A 117 -3.71 -5.07 10.23
CA ARG A 117 -3.78 -5.86 11.47
C ARG A 117 -4.51 -5.14 12.61
N LEU A 118 -4.22 -3.84 12.82
CA LEU A 118 -4.77 -3.09 13.95
C LEU A 118 -6.21 -2.63 13.74
N PHE A 119 -6.57 -2.27 12.51
CA PHE A 119 -7.86 -1.62 12.20
C PHE A 119 -8.73 -2.42 11.22
N GLY A 120 -8.31 -3.60 10.78
CA GLY A 120 -9.07 -4.43 9.84
C GLY A 120 -9.20 -3.84 8.44
N ILE A 121 -8.29 -2.92 8.06
CA ILE A 121 -8.31 -2.28 6.74
C ILE A 121 -7.89 -3.30 5.68
N PRO A 122 -8.62 -3.42 4.54
CA PRO A 122 -8.23 -4.30 3.46
C PRO A 122 -6.80 -4.01 2.99
N ILE A 123 -6.01 -5.08 2.80
CA ILE A 123 -4.63 -4.98 2.34
C ILE A 123 -4.58 -5.23 0.84
N ARG A 124 -3.83 -4.39 0.13
CA ARG A 124 -3.47 -4.55 -1.29
C ARG A 124 -2.01 -4.17 -1.48
N GLY A 125 -1.30 -4.89 -2.34
CA GLY A 125 0.09 -4.62 -2.65
C GLY A 125 0.53 -5.39 -3.88
N THR A 126 1.59 -4.92 -4.51
CA THR A 126 2.25 -5.56 -5.65
C THR A 126 3.67 -5.93 -5.27
N HIS A 127 4.38 -6.62 -6.16
CA HIS A 127 5.85 -6.65 -6.08
C HIS A 127 6.44 -5.26 -6.40
N SER A 128 7.75 -5.09 -6.17
CA SER A 128 8.47 -3.81 -6.35
C SER A 128 9.44 -3.87 -7.54
N HIS A 129 9.95 -2.71 -7.98
CA HIS A 129 11.04 -2.69 -8.97
C HIS A 129 12.30 -3.39 -8.48
N ALA A 130 12.61 -3.33 -7.17
CA ALA A 130 13.76 -4.03 -6.61
C ALA A 130 13.65 -5.56 -6.77
N PHE A 131 12.43 -6.09 -6.76
CA PHE A 131 12.18 -7.49 -7.08
C PHE A 131 12.44 -7.79 -8.56
N VAL A 132 12.00 -6.92 -9.48
CA VAL A 132 12.27 -7.12 -10.91
C VAL A 132 13.78 -7.04 -11.22
N SER A 133 14.46 -6.06 -10.63
CA SER A 133 15.89 -5.83 -10.85
C SER A 133 16.82 -6.84 -10.15
N SER A 134 16.30 -7.72 -9.29
CA SER A 134 17.13 -8.73 -8.62
C SER A 134 17.38 -9.97 -9.47
N PHE A 135 16.65 -10.16 -10.56
CA PHE A 135 16.81 -11.30 -11.47
C PHE A 135 17.82 -10.97 -12.57
N MET A 136 18.62 -11.96 -12.98
CA MET A 136 19.50 -11.86 -14.15
C MET A 136 18.95 -12.61 -15.36
N GLY A 137 18.14 -13.65 -15.15
CA GLY A 137 17.57 -14.46 -16.22
C GLY A 137 16.70 -15.62 -15.72
N LEU A 138 16.16 -16.39 -16.65
CA LEU A 138 15.22 -17.49 -16.37
C LEU A 138 15.86 -18.69 -15.65
N ASP A 139 17.18 -18.79 -15.70
CA ASP A 139 17.95 -19.89 -15.11
C ASP A 139 17.89 -19.89 -13.57
N GLU A 140 17.53 -18.76 -12.97
CA GLU A 140 17.38 -18.59 -11.52
C GLU A 140 16.09 -19.20 -10.96
N ILE A 141 15.12 -19.52 -11.83
CA ILE A 141 13.85 -20.11 -11.43
C ILE A 141 14.05 -21.61 -11.18
N THR A 142 14.02 -22.00 -9.89
CA THR A 142 14.25 -23.37 -9.45
C THR A 142 13.06 -24.30 -9.67
N ASP A 143 11.86 -23.85 -9.30
CA ASP A 143 10.62 -24.57 -9.51
C ASP A 143 9.89 -23.99 -10.73
N LYS A 144 9.69 -24.82 -11.74
CA LYS A 144 9.06 -24.44 -13.02
C LYS A 144 7.65 -25.00 -13.16
N THR A 145 7.21 -25.76 -12.16
CA THR A 145 5.94 -26.45 -12.20
C THR A 145 4.82 -25.50 -11.79
N LEU A 146 3.75 -25.45 -12.58
CA LEU A 146 2.55 -24.73 -12.25
C LEU A 146 1.35 -25.67 -12.31
N THR A 147 0.62 -25.75 -11.21
CA THR A 147 -0.65 -26.48 -11.16
C THR A 147 -1.80 -25.49 -11.31
N SER A 148 -2.77 -25.86 -12.13
CA SER A 148 -4.00 -25.10 -12.34
C SER A 148 -4.76 -24.86 -11.03
N SER A 149 -5.55 -23.79 -11.00
CA SER A 149 -6.39 -23.42 -9.87
C SER A 149 -7.38 -24.53 -9.46
N ASP A 150 -7.78 -25.38 -10.40
CA ASP A 150 -8.70 -26.51 -10.20
C ASP A 150 -7.99 -27.85 -9.88
N GLY A 151 -6.66 -27.89 -9.94
CA GLY A 151 -5.85 -29.09 -9.74
C GLY A 151 -5.94 -30.12 -10.88
N SER A 152 -6.58 -29.80 -12.00
CA SER A 152 -6.82 -30.73 -13.12
C SER A 152 -5.62 -30.85 -14.07
N ASN A 153 -4.83 -29.79 -14.18
CA ASN A 153 -3.72 -29.69 -15.13
C ASN A 153 -2.46 -29.19 -14.43
N THR A 154 -1.34 -29.87 -14.66
CA THR A 154 -0.03 -29.47 -14.16
C THR A 154 0.92 -29.28 -15.34
N CYS A 155 1.45 -28.07 -15.48
CA CYS A 155 2.51 -27.77 -16.42
C CYS A 155 3.85 -27.98 -15.71
N GLU A 156 4.62 -28.96 -16.16
CA GLU A 156 5.97 -29.25 -15.63
C GLU A 156 6.98 -28.13 -15.98
N ASP A 157 6.77 -27.42 -17.09
CA ASP A 157 7.67 -26.36 -17.56
C ASP A 157 6.90 -25.12 -18.02
N PHE A 158 6.50 -24.32 -17.04
CA PHE A 158 5.81 -23.06 -17.27
C PHE A 158 6.70 -22.04 -17.99
N ILE A 159 8.02 -22.09 -17.82
CA ILE A 159 8.97 -21.18 -18.47
C ILE A 159 8.91 -21.33 -19.98
N SER A 160 8.98 -22.57 -20.46
CA SER A 160 8.88 -22.86 -21.90
C SER A 160 7.55 -22.37 -22.48
N LEU A 161 6.44 -22.50 -21.73
CA LEU A 161 5.13 -21.99 -22.16
C LEU A 161 5.14 -20.46 -22.31
N VAL A 162 5.69 -19.74 -21.33
CA VAL A 162 5.85 -18.28 -21.37
C VAL A 162 6.70 -17.84 -22.55
N GLN A 163 7.85 -18.49 -22.78
CA GLN A 163 8.73 -18.17 -23.91
C GLN A 163 8.04 -18.40 -25.27
N ASN A 164 7.28 -19.49 -25.40
CA ASN A 164 6.50 -19.77 -26.60
C ASN A 164 5.47 -18.67 -26.89
N TRP A 165 4.78 -18.17 -25.86
CA TRP A 165 3.86 -17.04 -26.00
C TRP A 165 4.57 -15.75 -26.35
N LEU A 166 5.73 -15.49 -25.76
CA LEU A 166 6.52 -14.30 -26.08
C LEU A 166 6.93 -14.26 -27.55
N ILE A 167 7.43 -15.37 -28.08
CA ILE A 167 7.80 -15.50 -29.50
C ILE A 167 6.58 -15.24 -30.39
N ARG A 168 5.43 -15.85 -30.08
CA ARG A 168 4.18 -15.62 -30.83
C ARG A 168 3.73 -14.16 -30.82
N ILE A 169 3.90 -13.46 -29.70
CA ILE A 169 3.55 -12.05 -29.56
C ILE A 169 4.50 -11.17 -30.39
N GLN A 170 5.79 -11.47 -30.38
CA GLN A 170 6.81 -10.74 -31.15
C GLN A 170 6.68 -10.95 -32.67
N ASP A 171 6.29 -12.15 -33.10
CA ASP A 171 6.09 -12.50 -34.51
C ASP A 171 4.74 -12.06 -35.08
N SER A 172 3.83 -11.53 -34.24
CA SER A 172 2.51 -11.09 -34.68
C SER A 172 2.62 -9.89 -35.62
N SER A 173 2.05 -10.03 -36.83
CA SER A 173 2.07 -9.01 -37.88
C SER A 173 1.46 -7.66 -37.47
N SER A 174 0.57 -7.66 -36.47
CA SER A 174 -0.08 -6.43 -35.95
C SER A 174 0.77 -5.67 -34.94
N LEU A 175 1.75 -6.32 -34.33
CA LEU A 175 2.60 -5.77 -33.26
C LEU A 175 4.08 -5.72 -33.67
N HIS A 176 4.38 -6.19 -34.88
CA HIS A 176 5.70 -6.25 -35.46
C HIS A 176 6.37 -4.88 -35.46
N GLY A 177 7.54 -4.79 -34.81
CA GLY A 177 8.30 -3.55 -34.65
C GLY A 177 7.98 -2.71 -33.40
N THR A 178 6.83 -2.94 -32.74
CA THR A 178 6.52 -2.29 -31.45
C THR A 178 7.11 -3.07 -30.28
N PHE A 179 7.04 -4.40 -30.35
CA PHE A 179 7.57 -5.32 -29.35
C PHE A 179 8.94 -5.80 -29.83
N GLY A 180 10.00 -5.18 -29.30
CA GLY A 180 11.39 -5.47 -29.65
C GLY A 180 12.02 -6.60 -28.83
N GLU A 181 13.35 -6.61 -28.72
CA GLU A 181 14.06 -7.44 -27.75
C GLU A 181 13.64 -7.04 -26.32
N THR A 182 12.99 -7.97 -25.63
CA THR A 182 12.51 -7.77 -24.25
C THR A 182 13.59 -8.17 -23.26
N SER A 183 13.55 -7.60 -22.06
CA SER A 183 14.48 -7.97 -21.00
C SER A 183 14.17 -9.36 -20.45
N GLN A 184 15.15 -10.25 -20.50
CA GLN A 184 15.04 -11.60 -19.93
C GLN A 184 14.95 -11.59 -18.40
N SER A 185 15.56 -10.62 -17.73
CA SER A 185 15.43 -10.47 -16.27
C SER A 185 14.00 -10.12 -15.86
N GLU A 186 13.35 -9.23 -16.61
CA GLU A 186 11.97 -8.82 -16.35
C GLU A 186 10.99 -9.97 -16.61
N LEU A 187 11.21 -10.73 -17.68
CA LEU A 187 10.44 -11.94 -17.96
C LEU A 187 10.60 -12.99 -16.84
N ALA A 188 11.83 -13.18 -16.35
CA ALA A 188 12.10 -14.09 -15.25
C ALA A 188 11.40 -13.65 -13.94
N ALA A 189 11.45 -12.36 -13.62
CA ALA A 189 10.76 -11.82 -12.45
C ALA A 189 9.24 -12.03 -12.54
N PHE A 190 8.63 -11.73 -13.70
CA PHE A 190 7.18 -11.90 -13.88
C PHE A 190 6.78 -13.37 -13.83
N THR A 191 7.57 -14.26 -14.45
CA THR A 191 7.34 -15.70 -14.42
C THR A 191 7.46 -16.25 -12.99
N SER A 192 8.49 -15.84 -12.25
CA SER A 192 8.66 -16.21 -10.85
C SER A 192 7.50 -15.71 -9.97
N TYR A 193 7.03 -14.48 -10.21
CA TYR A 193 5.88 -13.93 -9.48
C TYR A 193 4.58 -14.69 -9.82
N ALA A 194 4.37 -15.03 -11.09
CA ALA A 194 3.22 -15.81 -11.55
C ALA A 194 3.21 -17.23 -10.95
N LEU A 195 4.36 -17.87 -10.83
CA LEU A 195 4.49 -19.18 -10.18
C LEU A 195 4.10 -19.12 -8.69
N ALA A 196 4.47 -18.05 -8.00
CA ALA A 196 4.12 -17.86 -6.59
C ALA A 196 2.65 -17.41 -6.38
N PHE A 197 2.10 -16.62 -7.31
CA PHE A 197 0.78 -16.00 -7.19
C PHE A 197 -0.06 -16.12 -8.48
N PRO A 198 -0.39 -17.35 -8.93
CA PRO A 198 -1.03 -17.57 -10.23
C PRO A 198 -2.41 -16.89 -10.35
N ASN A 199 -3.19 -16.93 -9.27
CA ASN A 199 -4.54 -16.36 -9.22
C ASN A 199 -4.58 -14.83 -8.97
N SER A 200 -3.42 -14.20 -8.80
CA SER A 200 -3.32 -12.77 -8.44
C SER A 200 -2.11 -12.11 -9.11
N PHE A 201 -1.81 -12.56 -10.33
CA PHE A 201 -0.70 -12.04 -11.10
C PHE A 201 -0.89 -10.55 -11.41
N LEU A 202 0.11 -9.76 -11.02
CA LEU A 202 0.24 -8.34 -11.29
C LEU A 202 1.70 -8.08 -11.65
N ALA A 203 1.95 -7.19 -12.62
CA ALA A 203 3.29 -6.90 -13.10
C ALA A 203 3.57 -5.39 -13.13
N LEU A 204 4.81 -5.01 -12.81
CA LEU A 204 5.35 -3.66 -12.98
C LEU A 204 6.04 -3.54 -14.33
N VAL A 205 5.33 -3.02 -15.32
CA VAL A 205 5.76 -2.98 -16.73
C VAL A 205 6.73 -1.83 -17.05
N ASP A 206 7.05 -0.96 -16.11
CA ASP A 206 7.82 0.27 -16.31
C ASP A 206 9.25 0.20 -15.76
N THR A 207 9.80 -1.01 -15.53
CA THR A 207 11.15 -1.17 -14.99
C THR A 207 12.23 -0.83 -16.03
N TYR A 208 12.08 -1.27 -17.27
CA TYR A 208 13.02 -1.00 -18.36
C TYR A 208 12.40 -0.13 -19.46
N ASP A 209 11.48 -0.71 -20.23
CA ASP A 209 10.73 -0.01 -21.28
C ASP A 209 9.33 -0.61 -21.34
N VAL A 210 8.30 0.22 -21.18
CA VAL A 210 6.91 -0.21 -21.13
C VAL A 210 6.48 -0.92 -22.41
N MET A 211 6.79 -0.35 -23.56
CA MET A 211 6.29 -0.88 -24.83
C MET A 211 7.18 -1.97 -25.39
N ARG A 212 8.50 -1.86 -25.19
CA ARG A 212 9.46 -2.78 -25.79
C ARG A 212 9.78 -3.99 -24.90
N SER A 213 9.55 -3.90 -23.59
CA SER A 213 9.89 -4.96 -22.62
C SER A 213 8.70 -5.34 -21.73
N GLY A 214 8.18 -4.41 -20.93
CA GLY A 214 7.26 -4.71 -19.84
C GLY A 214 5.90 -5.24 -20.29
N VAL A 215 5.23 -4.55 -21.22
CA VAL A 215 3.93 -4.99 -21.76
C VAL A 215 4.04 -6.33 -22.50
N PRO A 216 5.03 -6.54 -23.41
CA PRO A 216 5.23 -7.85 -24.04
C PRO A 216 5.43 -8.99 -23.02
N ASN A 217 6.32 -8.78 -22.04
CA ASN A 217 6.61 -9.78 -21.02
C ASN A 217 5.37 -10.08 -20.15
N PHE A 218 4.62 -9.04 -19.76
CA PHE A 218 3.36 -9.21 -19.04
C PHE A 218 2.35 -10.02 -19.85
N CYS A 219 2.15 -9.68 -21.14
CA CYS A 219 1.22 -10.40 -22.00
C CYS A 219 1.61 -11.87 -22.16
N ALA A 220 2.90 -12.17 -22.34
CA ALA A 220 3.38 -13.54 -22.47
C ALA A 220 3.07 -14.38 -21.21
N VAL A 221 3.34 -13.84 -20.02
CA VAL A 221 3.05 -14.51 -18.75
C VAL A 221 1.54 -14.63 -18.50
N ALA A 222 0.77 -13.57 -18.78
CA ALA A 222 -0.67 -13.58 -18.58
C ALA A 222 -1.40 -14.57 -19.50
N LEU A 223 -0.97 -14.69 -20.76
CA LEU A 223 -1.52 -15.69 -21.70
C LEU A 223 -1.14 -17.11 -21.30
N ALA A 224 0.11 -17.32 -20.87
CA ALA A 224 0.54 -18.61 -20.34
C ALA A 224 -0.26 -19.03 -19.09
N LEU A 225 -0.55 -18.09 -18.19
CA LEU A 225 -1.43 -18.34 -17.04
C LEU A 225 -2.85 -18.68 -17.49
N ASN A 226 -3.40 -17.96 -18.46
CA ASN A 226 -4.75 -18.21 -18.98
C ASN A 226 -4.89 -19.61 -19.61
N ASP A 227 -3.85 -20.11 -20.28
CA ASP A 227 -3.83 -21.49 -20.80
C ASP A 227 -3.88 -22.54 -19.68
N MET A 228 -3.48 -22.16 -18.46
CA MET A 228 -3.47 -23.03 -17.30
C MET A 228 -4.75 -22.98 -16.47
N GLY A 229 -5.72 -22.12 -16.78
CA GLY A 229 -6.97 -21.96 -16.01
C GLY A 229 -6.80 -21.05 -14.80
#